data_AF-A0A7X8TLP4-F1
#
_entry.id   AF-A0A7X8TLP4-F1
#
_cell.length_a   1.000
_cell.length_b   1.000
_cell.length_c   1.000
_cell.angle_alpha   90.00
_cell.angle_beta   90.00
_cell.angle_gamma   90.00
#
_symmetry.space_group_name_H-M   'P 1'
#
loop_
_entity.id
_entity.type
_entity.pdbx_description
1 polymer ?
#
loop_
_entity_poly.entity_id
_entity_poly.type
_entity_poly.pdbx_seq_one_letter_code
_entity_poly.pdbx_strand_id
1 'polypeptide(L)'
;MANKRSKSAGSPERTLLSQLKSAARTTPSLIAQGVEPEIISSRKLIRFPFSLTTGDAVAYLRIEDETLVLKMRAFNKASKQALRRVLLGAARLVPLPNEHHVLATFDQDTAPKRIMKSVAAWIQTVTEEAELRQQLGAGEKTPGENDVYGFWADVRSNFGDQIGPWLVQELTGRRMINSRYSKIDHGRMTATVGSIIHMLPTSATSEAEIWGAGLMRKLGQEEREGLEKISSVTVHAVRGKLTRELLIEQLGWDVPEIYGDPALLCPRFYTPEPRPQAEGKISFVPHFKHIEHHAGDAAAFQNAVDTKTEEAVHVVDVHGDLRDVISQIAASKVCISSSLHGIIIAQAYGVPWVWLYAPDRNIGGARFKFDDFFSTLADPETVASHSASVDEFLTLPFAQLAEQAALPALGIDLDALQNAFPLQSAKNPVAPLQPRFRWNKISAEERFMADVRAAYRIAHP
;
A
#
# COMPACT_ATOMS: atom_id res chain seq x y z
N MET A 1 -56.67 -36.45 -4.19
CA MET A 1 -55.53 -36.79 -5.08
C MET A 1 -55.00 -35.46 -5.60
N ALA A 2 -54.04 -34.82 -4.93
CA ALA A 2 -52.59 -35.02 -5.04
C ALA A 2 -51.98 -34.47 -6.35
N ASN A 3 -50.92 -33.66 -6.17
CA ASN A 3 -49.89 -33.21 -7.11
C ASN A 3 -50.19 -31.98 -8.00
N LYS A 4 -49.35 -30.94 -8.06
CA LYS A 4 -47.98 -30.73 -7.55
C LYS A 4 -47.79 -29.24 -7.18
N ARG A 5 -47.49 -28.98 -5.91
CA ARG A 5 -46.70 -27.80 -5.53
C ARG A 5 -45.39 -27.89 -6.31
N SER A 6 -45.13 -26.94 -7.21
CA SER A 6 -43.79 -26.75 -7.71
C SER A 6 -42.93 -26.41 -6.49
N LYS A 7 -42.00 -27.31 -6.16
CA LYS A 7 -40.93 -26.98 -5.21
C LYS A 7 -40.18 -25.84 -5.87
N SER A 8 -40.25 -24.64 -5.28
CA SER A 8 -39.39 -23.52 -5.67
C SER A 8 -37.94 -23.99 -5.53
N ALA A 9 -37.31 -24.39 -6.63
CA ALA A 9 -35.87 -24.45 -6.68
C ALA A 9 -35.40 -23.02 -6.35
N GLY A 10 -34.73 -22.84 -5.21
CA GLY A 10 -34.15 -21.54 -4.87
C GLY A 10 -33.22 -21.10 -6.00
N SER A 11 -33.04 -19.79 -6.17
CA SER A 11 -32.07 -19.28 -7.15
C SER A 11 -30.72 -20.01 -7.00
N PRO A 12 -29.96 -20.24 -8.09
CA PRO A 12 -28.69 -20.97 -8.05
C PRO A 12 -27.75 -20.50 -6.93
N GLU A 13 -27.73 -19.19 -6.68
CA GLU A 13 -27.00 -18.54 -5.58
C GLU A 13 -27.45 -18.98 -4.18
N ARG A 14 -28.76 -19.12 -3.94
CA ARG A 14 -29.27 -19.62 -2.65
C ARG A 14 -28.85 -21.06 -2.41
N THR A 15 -28.83 -21.86 -3.48
CA THR A 15 -28.35 -23.25 -3.43
C THR A 15 -26.87 -23.30 -3.11
N LEU A 16 -26.04 -22.49 -3.77
CA LEU A 16 -24.61 -22.39 -3.52
C LEU A 16 -24.29 -21.93 -2.09
N LEU A 17 -24.94 -20.87 -1.60
CA LEU A 17 -24.76 -20.38 -0.22
C LEU A 17 -25.15 -21.43 0.82
N SER A 18 -26.19 -22.23 0.55
CA SER A 18 -26.58 -23.35 1.41
C SER A 18 -25.50 -24.45 1.44
N GLN A 19 -24.95 -24.81 0.26
CA GLN A 19 -23.85 -25.77 0.14
C GLN A 19 -22.59 -25.29 0.86
N LEU A 20 -22.23 -24.01 0.71
CA LEU A 20 -21.09 -23.40 1.40
C LEU A 20 -21.27 -23.45 2.93
N LYS A 21 -22.47 -23.16 3.45
CA LYS A 21 -22.74 -23.26 4.89
C LYS A 21 -22.67 -24.69 5.41
N SER A 22 -23.20 -25.65 4.64
CA SER A 22 -23.10 -27.07 4.99
C SER A 22 -21.63 -27.52 5.02
N ALA A 23 -20.83 -27.09 4.05
CA ALA A 23 -19.39 -27.35 4.03
C ALA A 23 -18.68 -26.67 5.21
N ALA A 24 -19.02 -25.43 5.54
CA ALA A 24 -18.43 -24.68 6.66
C ALA A 24 -18.62 -25.43 7.99
N ARG A 25 -19.84 -25.89 8.26
CA ARG A 25 -20.20 -26.64 9.48
C ARG A 25 -19.55 -28.02 9.61
N THR A 26 -18.99 -28.54 8.52
CA THR A 26 -18.38 -29.87 8.47
C THR A 26 -16.87 -29.81 8.22
N THR A 27 -16.29 -28.61 8.11
CA THR A 27 -14.85 -28.43 7.85
C THR A 27 -14.09 -28.45 9.19
N PRO A 28 -13.23 -29.46 9.45
CA PRO A 28 -12.60 -29.63 10.76
C PRO A 28 -11.75 -28.44 11.21
N SER A 29 -11.07 -27.76 10.29
CA SER A 29 -10.23 -26.60 10.62
C SER A 29 -11.06 -25.39 11.09
N LEU A 30 -12.24 -25.14 10.52
CA LEU A 30 -13.13 -24.08 11.00
C LEU A 30 -13.73 -24.42 12.38
N ILE A 31 -14.10 -25.69 12.57
CA ILE A 31 -14.60 -26.19 13.86
C ILE A 31 -13.53 -26.06 14.94
N ALA A 32 -12.28 -26.46 14.65
CA ALA A 32 -11.15 -26.35 15.57
C ALA A 32 -10.81 -24.90 15.93
N GLN A 33 -11.05 -23.95 15.02
CA GLN A 33 -10.89 -22.52 15.26
C GLN A 33 -12.09 -21.89 16.00
N GLY A 34 -13.17 -22.66 16.27
CA GLY A 34 -14.38 -22.13 16.89
C GLY A 34 -15.13 -21.12 16.03
N VAL A 35 -14.91 -21.12 14.71
CA VAL A 35 -15.47 -20.14 13.78
C VAL A 35 -16.83 -20.62 13.29
N GLU A 36 -17.90 -19.97 13.77
CA GLU A 36 -19.26 -20.28 13.32
C GLU A 36 -19.68 -19.45 12.09
N PRO A 37 -20.15 -20.11 11.01
CA PRO A 37 -20.57 -19.40 9.80
C PRO A 37 -21.97 -18.78 9.91
N GLU A 38 -22.08 -17.51 9.56
CA GLU A 38 -23.35 -16.77 9.48
C GLU A 38 -23.77 -16.58 8.01
N ILE A 39 -24.96 -17.04 7.63
CA ILE A 39 -25.53 -16.70 6.30
C ILE A 39 -26.32 -15.40 6.41
N ILE A 40 -26.02 -14.46 5.52
CA ILE A 40 -26.84 -13.27 5.29
C ILE A 40 -27.45 -13.37 3.89
N SER A 41 -28.60 -14.06 3.80
CA SER A 41 -29.27 -14.37 2.54
C SER A 41 -29.66 -13.12 1.75
N SER A 42 -30.01 -12.02 2.43
CA SER A 42 -30.36 -10.73 1.81
C SER A 42 -29.18 -10.07 1.10
N ARG A 43 -27.94 -10.41 1.46
CA ARG A 43 -26.71 -9.83 0.91
C ARG A 43 -25.88 -10.81 0.10
N LYS A 44 -26.42 -12.01 -0.19
CA LYS A 44 -25.73 -13.10 -0.89
C LYS A 44 -24.33 -13.38 -0.30
N LEU A 45 -24.26 -13.47 1.03
CA LEU A 45 -23.01 -13.47 1.78
C LEU A 45 -22.99 -14.57 2.85
N ILE A 46 -21.84 -15.20 3.04
CA ILE A 46 -21.52 -15.98 4.24
C ILE A 46 -20.36 -15.31 4.98
N ARG A 47 -20.50 -15.11 6.29
CA ARG A 47 -19.51 -14.50 7.17
C ARG A 47 -18.92 -15.52 8.13
N PHE A 48 -17.67 -15.28 8.49
CA PHE A 48 -16.87 -16.05 9.43
C PHE A 48 -16.25 -15.05 10.40
N PRO A 49 -16.97 -14.70 11.48
CA PRO A 49 -16.43 -13.83 12.54
C PRO A 49 -15.23 -14.52 13.21
N PHE A 50 -14.21 -13.74 13.52
CA PHE A 50 -13.06 -14.18 14.29
C PHE A 50 -12.44 -12.99 15.02
N SER A 51 -11.64 -13.26 16.04
CA SER A 51 -11.00 -12.20 16.82
C SER A 51 -9.51 -12.14 16.54
N LEU A 52 -9.01 -10.92 16.35
CA LEU A 52 -7.60 -10.61 16.50
C LEU A 52 -7.38 -10.16 17.95
N THR A 53 -6.14 -10.21 18.40
CA THR A 53 -5.71 -9.63 19.68
C THR A 53 -6.00 -8.12 19.79
N THR A 54 -6.16 -7.43 18.66
CA THR A 54 -6.48 -5.99 18.56
C THR A 54 -7.98 -5.70 18.34
N GLY A 55 -8.81 -6.74 18.35
CA GLY A 55 -10.27 -6.67 18.23
C GLY A 55 -10.83 -7.48 17.08
N ASP A 56 -12.12 -7.31 16.81
CA ASP A 56 -12.84 -8.21 15.91
C ASP A 56 -12.56 -7.96 14.43
N ALA A 57 -12.62 -9.06 13.68
CA ALA A 57 -12.53 -9.11 12.23
C ALA A 57 -13.56 -10.11 11.67
N VAL A 58 -13.76 -10.05 10.36
CA VAL A 58 -14.64 -10.98 9.67
C VAL A 58 -14.06 -11.33 8.32
N ALA A 59 -13.91 -12.63 8.06
CA ALA A 59 -13.73 -13.15 6.71
C ALA A 59 -15.12 -13.38 6.12
N TYR A 60 -15.31 -13.10 4.83
CA TYR A 60 -16.61 -13.25 4.20
C TYR A 60 -16.49 -13.60 2.73
N LEU A 61 -17.36 -14.48 2.26
CA LEU A 61 -17.48 -14.86 0.87
C LEU A 61 -18.71 -14.20 0.27
N ARG A 62 -18.50 -13.45 -0.82
CA ARG A 62 -19.56 -12.78 -1.58
C ARG A 62 -19.53 -13.26 -3.02
N ILE A 63 -20.72 -13.44 -3.59
CA ILE A 63 -20.85 -13.68 -5.03
C ILE A 63 -20.80 -12.31 -5.74
N GLU A 64 -19.85 -12.12 -6.64
CA GLU A 64 -19.62 -10.90 -7.43
C GLU A 64 -19.35 -11.31 -8.89
N ASP A 65 -20.17 -10.84 -9.83
CA ASP A 65 -20.04 -11.14 -11.27
C ASP A 65 -19.78 -12.63 -11.56
N GLU A 66 -20.64 -13.47 -11.00
CA GLU A 66 -20.56 -14.93 -11.10
C GLU A 66 -19.32 -15.58 -10.45
N THR A 67 -18.48 -14.84 -9.75
CA THR A 67 -17.34 -15.39 -8.99
C THR A 67 -17.58 -15.34 -7.49
N LEU A 68 -16.95 -16.24 -6.74
CA LEU A 68 -16.93 -16.22 -5.29
C LEU A 68 -15.67 -15.51 -4.80
N VAL A 69 -15.84 -14.35 -4.17
CA VAL A 69 -14.73 -13.53 -3.70
C VAL A 69 -14.62 -13.63 -2.19
N LEU A 70 -13.47 -14.09 -1.70
CA LEU A 70 -13.11 -14.09 -0.29
C LEU A 70 -12.50 -12.75 0.08
N LYS A 71 -13.10 -12.11 1.08
CA LYS A 71 -12.71 -10.81 1.57
C LYS A 71 -12.54 -10.84 3.08
N MET A 72 -11.79 -9.90 3.62
CA MET A 72 -11.60 -9.75 5.06
C MET A 72 -11.64 -8.29 5.46
N ARG A 73 -12.31 -7.98 6.57
CA ARG A 73 -12.34 -6.63 7.13
C ARG A 73 -12.30 -6.65 8.64
N ALA A 74 -11.87 -5.53 9.20
CA ALA A 74 -11.89 -5.25 10.62
C ALA A 74 -12.70 -3.98 10.91
N PHE A 75 -13.05 -3.77 12.18
CA PHE A 75 -14.03 -2.75 12.55
C PHE A 75 -13.40 -1.54 13.25
N ASN A 76 -12.53 -1.78 14.24
CA ASN A 76 -11.88 -0.71 14.99
C ASN A 76 -10.54 -0.29 14.36
N LYS A 77 -9.95 0.81 14.84
CA LYS A 77 -8.70 1.37 14.30
C LYS A 77 -7.52 0.38 14.43
N ALA A 78 -7.38 -0.26 15.58
CA ALA A 78 -6.25 -1.15 15.87
C ALA A 78 -6.31 -2.43 15.03
N SER A 79 -7.49 -3.08 14.92
CA SER A 79 -7.65 -4.29 14.11
C SER A 79 -7.56 -4.02 12.61
N LYS A 80 -7.98 -2.85 12.13
CA LYS A 80 -7.70 -2.40 10.75
C LYS A 80 -6.20 -2.26 10.48
N GLN A 81 -5.48 -1.60 11.38
CA GLN A 81 -4.03 -1.42 11.27
C GLN A 81 -3.30 -2.77 11.29
N ALA A 82 -3.72 -3.70 12.16
CA ALA A 82 -3.19 -5.07 12.18
C ALA A 82 -3.40 -5.78 10.84
N LEU A 83 -4.61 -5.74 10.27
CA LEU A 83 -4.89 -6.34 8.96
C LEU A 83 -4.00 -5.75 7.86
N ARG A 84 -3.87 -4.42 7.77
CA ARG A 84 -3.02 -3.77 6.75
C ARG A 84 -1.57 -4.23 6.83
N ARG A 85 -1.02 -4.38 8.04
CA ARG A 85 0.37 -4.85 8.25
C ARG A 85 0.56 -6.30 7.83
N VAL A 86 -0.39 -7.16 8.19
CA VAL A 86 -0.32 -8.59 7.88
C VAL A 86 -0.52 -8.82 6.38
N LEU A 87 -1.47 -8.13 5.77
CA LEU A 87 -1.90 -8.38 4.39
C LEU A 87 -1.15 -7.54 3.34
N LEU A 88 -0.19 -6.71 3.76
CA LEU A 88 0.63 -5.90 2.86
C LEU A 88 1.30 -6.79 1.79
N GLY A 89 1.04 -6.48 0.51
CA GLY A 89 1.56 -7.24 -0.64
C GLY A 89 0.93 -8.63 -0.85
N ALA A 90 0.16 -9.11 0.11
CA ALA A 90 -0.46 -10.45 0.11
C ALA A 90 -1.93 -10.42 -0.34
N ALA A 91 -2.63 -9.32 -0.08
CA ALA A 91 -4.02 -9.15 -0.49
C ALA A 91 -4.28 -7.71 -0.93
N ARG A 92 -5.16 -7.57 -1.92
CA ARG A 92 -5.52 -6.26 -2.48
C ARG A 92 -6.35 -5.47 -1.47
N LEU A 93 -5.88 -4.29 -1.06
CA LEU A 93 -6.62 -3.38 -0.19
C LEU A 93 -7.63 -2.53 -0.97
N VAL A 94 -8.90 -2.58 -0.56
CA VAL A 94 -9.92 -1.60 -0.95
C VAL A 94 -10.03 -0.54 0.15
N PRO A 95 -9.88 0.76 -0.16
CA PRO A 95 -9.85 1.84 0.83
C PRO A 95 -11.24 2.20 1.39
N LEU A 96 -11.29 3.28 2.18
CA LEU A 96 -12.52 3.84 2.74
C LEU A 96 -13.52 4.26 1.63
N PRO A 97 -14.83 4.32 1.96
CA PRO A 97 -15.46 4.09 3.27
C PRO A 97 -15.62 2.61 3.64
N ASN A 98 -15.43 1.70 2.68
CA ASN A 98 -15.65 0.27 2.86
C ASN A 98 -14.34 -0.50 2.97
N GLU A 99 -13.46 -0.11 3.88
CA GLU A 99 -12.13 -0.72 3.98
C GLU A 99 -12.19 -2.25 4.18
N HIS A 100 -11.62 -2.99 3.23
CA HIS A 100 -11.51 -4.45 3.27
C HIS A 100 -10.37 -4.92 2.36
N HIS A 101 -9.94 -6.16 2.55
CA HIS A 101 -8.94 -6.82 1.72
C HIS A 101 -9.59 -7.91 0.88
N VAL A 102 -9.23 -8.00 -0.40
CA VAL A 102 -9.63 -9.07 -1.30
C VAL A 102 -8.52 -10.12 -1.29
N LEU A 103 -8.83 -11.30 -0.75
CA LEU A 103 -7.86 -12.35 -0.46
C LEU A 103 -7.75 -13.40 -1.57
N ALA A 104 -8.88 -13.80 -2.16
CA ALA A 104 -8.93 -14.83 -3.18
C ALA A 104 -10.25 -14.78 -3.97
N THR A 105 -10.22 -15.30 -5.19
CA THR A 105 -11.38 -15.54 -6.05
C THR A 105 -11.53 -17.03 -6.33
N PHE A 106 -12.76 -17.50 -6.44
CA PHE A 106 -13.09 -18.90 -6.73
C PHE A 106 -14.15 -18.96 -7.83
N ASP A 107 -13.95 -19.87 -8.76
CA ASP A 107 -14.94 -20.23 -9.76
C ASP A 107 -16.15 -20.90 -9.08
N GLN A 108 -17.36 -20.78 -9.63
CA GLN A 108 -18.57 -21.33 -9.00
C GLN A 108 -18.55 -22.85 -8.85
N ASP A 109 -17.82 -23.55 -9.71
CA ASP A 109 -17.64 -24.99 -9.70
C ASP A 109 -16.56 -25.44 -8.69
N THR A 110 -15.84 -24.49 -8.08
CA THR A 110 -14.88 -24.82 -7.02
C THR A 110 -15.59 -25.52 -5.87
N ALA A 111 -15.13 -26.73 -5.56
CA ALA A 111 -15.74 -27.55 -4.51
C ALA A 111 -15.87 -26.78 -3.17
N PRO A 112 -17.06 -26.72 -2.54
CA PRO A 112 -17.28 -25.97 -1.29
C PRO A 112 -16.27 -26.29 -0.18
N LYS A 113 -15.89 -27.57 -0.01
CA LYS A 113 -14.86 -27.98 0.98
C LYS A 113 -13.49 -27.36 0.69
N ARG A 114 -13.14 -27.20 -0.59
CA ARG A 114 -11.90 -26.57 -1.04
C ARG A 114 -11.95 -25.08 -0.64
N ILE A 115 -13.04 -24.37 -0.91
CA ILE A 115 -13.23 -22.97 -0.48
C ILE A 115 -13.12 -22.83 1.05
N MET A 116 -13.78 -23.69 1.84
CA MET A 116 -13.75 -23.61 3.31
C MET A 116 -12.37 -23.84 3.91
N LYS A 117 -11.55 -24.72 3.31
CA LYS A 117 -10.14 -24.87 3.69
C LYS A 117 -9.36 -23.57 3.46
N SER A 118 -9.62 -22.87 2.36
CA SER A 118 -8.98 -21.57 2.10
C SER A 118 -9.42 -20.51 3.11
N VAL A 119 -10.70 -20.44 3.46
CA VAL A 119 -11.21 -19.53 4.50
C VAL A 119 -10.50 -19.80 5.83
N ALA A 120 -10.48 -21.07 6.27
CA ALA A 120 -9.84 -21.45 7.52
C ALA A 120 -8.34 -21.14 7.54
N ALA A 121 -7.65 -21.37 6.42
CA ALA A 121 -6.22 -21.08 6.31
C ALA A 121 -5.96 -19.57 6.41
N TRP A 122 -6.75 -18.74 5.73
CA TRP A 122 -6.62 -17.28 5.83
C TRP A 122 -6.90 -16.76 7.25
N ILE A 123 -7.96 -17.24 7.89
CA ILE A 123 -8.27 -16.84 9.28
C ILE A 123 -7.10 -17.22 10.20
N GLN A 124 -6.64 -18.47 10.13
CA GLN A 124 -5.52 -18.94 10.95
C GLN A 124 -4.26 -18.10 10.72
N THR A 125 -3.83 -17.96 9.47
CA THR A 125 -2.62 -17.23 9.11
C THR A 125 -2.69 -15.77 9.56
N VAL A 126 -3.82 -15.10 9.36
CA VAL A 126 -3.97 -13.69 9.75
C VAL A 126 -3.94 -13.54 11.27
N THR A 127 -4.60 -14.43 12.01
CA THR A 127 -4.58 -14.40 13.47
C THR A 127 -3.18 -14.64 14.02
N GLU A 128 -2.49 -15.68 13.55
CA GLU A 128 -1.13 -16.03 13.98
C GLU A 128 -0.11 -14.92 13.66
N GLU A 129 -0.17 -14.33 12.46
CA GLU A 129 0.74 -13.25 12.06
C GLU A 129 0.43 -11.93 12.78
N ALA A 130 -0.85 -11.62 13.03
CA ALA A 130 -1.23 -10.44 13.80
C ALA A 130 -0.74 -10.53 15.24
N GLU A 131 -0.90 -11.70 15.87
CA GLU A 131 -0.42 -11.98 17.22
C GLU A 131 1.11 -11.91 17.28
N LEU A 132 1.83 -12.57 16.36
CA LEU A 132 3.28 -12.55 16.29
C LEU A 132 3.81 -11.11 16.17
N ARG A 133 3.27 -10.33 15.24
CA ARG A 133 3.69 -8.93 15.02
C ARG A 133 3.40 -8.05 16.23
N GLN A 134 2.32 -8.30 16.95
CA GLN A 134 2.04 -7.60 18.20
C GLN A 134 3.04 -7.98 19.29
N GLN A 135 3.32 -9.26 19.48
CA GLN A 135 4.30 -9.74 20.46
C GLN A 135 5.71 -9.18 20.17
N LEU A 136 6.12 -9.17 18.90
CA LEU A 136 7.39 -8.58 18.46
C LEU A 136 7.44 -7.06 18.68
N GLY A 137 6.35 -6.35 18.38
CA GLY A 137 6.25 -4.90 18.60
C GLY A 137 6.08 -4.50 20.06
N ALA A 138 5.54 -5.38 20.91
CA ALA A 138 5.44 -5.17 22.36
C ALA A 138 6.72 -5.57 23.10
N GLY A 139 7.65 -6.28 22.43
CA GLY A 139 8.86 -6.80 23.06
C GLY A 139 8.69 -8.09 23.84
N GLU A 140 7.54 -8.72 23.72
CA GLU A 140 7.26 -10.04 24.31
C GLU A 140 7.98 -11.16 23.56
N LYS A 141 8.36 -10.91 22.30
CA LYS A 141 9.21 -11.78 21.49
C LYS A 141 10.36 -11.00 20.87
N THR A 142 11.49 -11.67 20.71
CA THR A 142 12.64 -11.18 19.94
C THR A 142 12.44 -11.49 18.45
N PRO A 143 12.80 -10.57 17.54
CA PRO A 143 12.81 -10.85 16.10
C PRO A 143 13.64 -12.09 15.77
N GLY A 144 13.12 -12.96 14.91
CA GLY A 144 13.92 -14.04 14.34
C GLY A 144 14.82 -13.55 13.22
N GLU A 145 15.61 -14.46 12.62
CA GLU A 145 16.43 -14.15 11.43
C GLU A 145 15.61 -13.58 10.25
N ASN A 146 14.31 -13.84 10.24
CA ASN A 146 13.36 -13.44 9.21
C ASN A 146 12.63 -12.12 9.49
N ASP A 147 12.97 -11.42 10.58
CA ASP A 147 12.30 -10.20 11.00
C ASP A 147 13.32 -9.05 11.09
N VAL A 148 12.94 -7.86 10.63
CA VAL A 148 13.71 -6.61 10.81
C VAL A 148 12.82 -5.58 11.45
N TYR A 149 13.37 -4.85 12.42
CA TYR A 149 12.69 -3.68 12.94
C TYR A 149 12.82 -2.52 11.96
N GLY A 150 11.75 -1.77 11.84
CA GLY A 150 11.80 -0.57 11.05
C GLY A 150 10.66 0.38 11.33
N PHE A 151 10.73 1.54 10.71
CA PHE A 151 9.86 2.65 11.03
C PHE A 151 9.13 3.15 9.78
N TRP A 152 7.80 3.19 9.85
CA TRP A 152 6.95 3.82 8.84
C TRP A 152 5.63 4.30 9.45
N ALA A 153 4.95 5.22 8.77
CA ALA A 153 3.63 5.69 9.17
C ALA A 153 2.55 4.72 8.70
N ASP A 154 1.60 4.36 9.57
CA ASP A 154 0.52 3.44 9.22
C ASP A 154 -0.78 3.71 9.99
N VAL A 155 -0.89 4.92 10.56
CA VAL A 155 -2.09 5.39 11.27
C VAL A 155 -3.31 5.38 10.34
N ARG A 156 -3.07 5.72 9.06
CA ARG A 156 -4.04 5.70 7.97
C ARG A 156 -3.43 4.91 6.83
N SER A 157 -4.26 4.35 5.95
CA SER A 157 -3.74 3.70 4.75
C SER A 157 -3.17 4.78 3.84
N ASN A 158 -1.92 4.63 3.42
CA ASN A 158 -1.33 5.43 2.36
C ASN A 158 -0.40 4.52 1.56
N PHE A 159 -0.55 4.48 0.23
CA PHE A 159 0.25 3.60 -0.61
C PHE A 159 1.75 3.91 -0.50
N GLY A 160 2.12 5.19 -0.35
CA GLY A 160 3.51 5.62 -0.25
C GLY A 160 4.20 5.13 1.03
N ASP A 161 3.48 5.19 2.15
CA ASP A 161 3.99 4.67 3.43
C ASP A 161 4.10 3.13 3.46
N GLN A 162 3.41 2.45 2.55
CA GLN A 162 3.48 1.00 2.38
C GLN A 162 4.68 0.54 1.54
N ILE A 163 5.29 1.44 0.73
CA ILE A 163 6.39 1.08 -0.16
C ILE A 163 7.61 0.62 0.63
N GLY A 164 7.98 1.34 1.68
CA GLY A 164 9.13 1.00 2.52
C GLY A 164 9.10 -0.45 3.04
N PRO A 165 8.09 -0.86 3.82
CA PRO A 165 7.98 -2.23 4.31
C PRO A 165 7.79 -3.28 3.21
N TRP A 166 7.10 -2.96 2.12
CA TRP A 166 6.97 -3.87 0.98
C TRP A 166 8.32 -4.09 0.28
N LEU A 167 9.06 -3.03 -0.01
CA LEU A 167 10.35 -3.09 -0.72
C LEU A 167 11.42 -3.81 0.10
N VAL A 168 11.46 -3.59 1.42
CA VAL A 168 12.35 -4.35 2.32
C VAL A 168 12.05 -5.84 2.23
N GLN A 169 10.78 -6.23 2.17
CA GLN A 169 10.38 -7.62 2.03
C GLN A 169 10.79 -8.19 0.66
N GLU A 170 10.62 -7.45 -0.44
CA GLU A 170 11.07 -7.88 -1.78
C GLU A 170 12.60 -8.03 -1.86
N LEU A 171 13.35 -7.11 -1.25
CA LEU A 171 14.83 -7.12 -1.25
C LEU A 171 15.43 -8.23 -0.37
N THR A 172 14.81 -8.50 0.78
CA THR A 172 15.43 -9.35 1.80
C THR A 172 14.71 -10.67 2.03
N GLY A 173 13.42 -10.77 1.67
CA GLY A 173 12.56 -11.85 2.12
C GLY A 173 12.25 -11.81 3.63
N ARG A 174 12.63 -10.74 4.35
CA ARG A 174 12.37 -10.55 5.77
C ARG A 174 11.11 -9.70 5.97
N ARG A 175 10.39 -9.96 7.05
CA ARG A 175 9.23 -9.16 7.46
C ARG A 175 9.72 -7.92 8.19
N MET A 176 9.21 -6.77 7.80
CA MET A 176 9.42 -5.53 8.54
C MET A 176 8.39 -5.41 9.67
N ILE A 177 8.88 -5.18 10.90
CA ILE A 177 8.09 -5.01 12.12
C ILE A 177 8.09 -3.53 12.49
N ASN A 178 6.90 -2.92 12.58
CA ASN A 178 6.78 -1.48 12.82
C ASN A 178 7.13 -1.13 14.27
N SER A 179 8.26 -0.45 14.45
CA SER A 179 8.75 0.02 15.75
C SER A 179 7.97 1.22 16.30
N ARG A 180 7.10 1.86 15.50
CA ARG A 180 6.38 3.10 15.87
C ARG A 180 5.57 3.02 17.16
N TYR A 181 5.01 1.85 17.49
CA TYR A 181 4.13 1.67 18.66
C TYR A 181 4.77 0.86 19.77
N SER A 182 6.06 0.58 19.63
CA SER A 182 6.75 -0.19 20.62
C SER A 182 6.97 0.59 21.89
N LYS A 183 6.85 -0.13 23.00
CA LYS A 183 7.19 0.36 24.33
C LYS A 183 8.55 -0.15 24.81
N ILE A 184 9.18 -1.03 24.04
CA ILE A 184 10.52 -1.52 24.33
C ILE A 184 11.49 -0.93 23.32
N ASP A 185 12.75 -0.84 23.73
CA ASP A 185 13.78 -0.53 22.78
C ASP A 185 14.06 -1.76 21.91
N HIS A 186 14.05 -1.54 20.60
CA HIS A 186 14.13 -2.59 19.59
C HIS A 186 15.55 -2.79 19.06
N GLY A 187 16.53 -2.08 19.62
CA GLY A 187 17.86 -1.98 19.04
C GLY A 187 17.77 -1.22 17.72
N ARG A 188 18.32 -1.82 16.66
CA ARG A 188 18.51 -1.20 15.34
C ARG A 188 17.23 -1.24 14.49
N MET A 189 16.66 -0.06 14.26
CA MET A 189 15.51 0.13 13.36
C MET A 189 15.95 0.72 12.02
N THR A 190 15.35 0.27 10.93
CA THR A 190 15.58 0.85 9.60
C THR A 190 14.44 1.78 9.19
N ALA A 191 14.77 3.02 8.82
CA ALA A 191 13.86 3.97 8.21
C ALA A 191 14.15 4.10 6.71
N THR A 192 13.11 3.93 5.89
CA THR A 192 13.25 3.81 4.43
C THR A 192 12.47 4.89 3.70
N VAL A 193 11.29 4.60 3.16
CA VAL A 193 10.49 5.53 2.37
C VAL A 193 9.76 6.55 3.25
N GLY A 194 9.73 7.81 2.80
CA GLY A 194 8.88 8.85 3.38
C GLY A 194 9.62 9.95 4.16
N SER A 195 8.86 10.99 4.53
CA SER A 195 9.37 12.15 5.28
C SER A 195 9.36 11.89 6.80
N ILE A 196 10.05 10.86 7.27
CA ILE A 196 9.81 10.25 8.59
C ILE A 196 10.97 10.38 9.60
N ILE A 197 12.14 10.92 9.22
CA ILE A 197 13.32 10.96 10.11
C ILE A 197 13.04 11.70 11.42
N HIS A 198 12.38 12.86 11.35
CA HIS A 198 11.99 13.66 12.53
C HIS A 198 11.01 12.97 13.49
N MET A 199 10.46 11.81 13.11
CA MET A 199 9.46 11.07 13.88
C MET A 199 10.02 9.77 14.47
N LEU A 200 11.31 9.48 14.28
CA LEU A 200 11.93 8.28 14.80
C LEU A 200 11.69 8.16 16.31
N PRO A 201 11.32 6.98 16.82
CA PRO A 201 11.31 6.72 18.25
C PRO A 201 12.71 6.93 18.83
N THR A 202 12.80 7.69 19.92
CA THR A 202 14.10 8.09 20.49
C THR A 202 14.23 7.66 21.93
N SER A 203 15.26 6.87 22.23
CA SER A 203 15.69 6.53 23.57
C SER A 203 17.21 6.33 23.61
N ALA A 204 17.80 6.40 24.80
CA ALA A 204 19.25 6.26 25.01
C ALA A 204 19.83 4.91 24.57
N THR A 205 19.00 3.93 24.22
CA THR A 205 19.42 2.61 23.75
C THR A 205 19.05 2.35 22.29
N SER A 206 18.17 3.18 21.70
CA SER A 206 17.70 3.00 20.32
C SER A 206 18.81 3.25 19.31
N GLU A 207 18.88 2.39 18.30
CA GLU A 207 19.78 2.54 17.15
C GLU A 207 18.96 2.74 15.87
N ALA A 208 19.44 3.55 14.93
CA ALA A 208 18.74 3.81 13.68
C ALA A 208 19.64 3.67 12.45
N GLU A 209 19.10 3.03 11.42
CA GLU A 209 19.65 3.03 10.06
C GLU A 209 18.72 3.80 9.14
N ILE A 210 19.29 4.71 8.34
CA ILE A 210 18.52 5.55 7.43
C ILE A 210 18.93 5.21 6.00
N TRP A 211 17.95 4.77 5.20
CA TRP A 211 18.14 4.45 3.78
C TRP A 211 17.06 5.14 2.93
N GLY A 212 17.38 6.34 2.46
CA GLY A 212 16.55 7.12 1.54
C GLY A 212 15.39 7.88 2.20
N ALA A 213 15.23 7.79 3.52
CA ALA A 213 14.23 8.58 4.24
C ALA A 213 14.57 10.06 4.20
N GLY A 214 13.57 10.91 4.36
CA GLY A 214 13.73 12.36 4.36
C GLY A 214 13.18 13.04 5.60
N LEU A 215 13.53 14.31 5.78
CA LEU A 215 12.85 15.21 6.71
C LEU A 215 11.57 15.78 6.10
N MET A 216 10.59 16.12 6.94
CA MET A 216 9.39 16.83 6.47
C MET A 216 9.65 18.32 6.34
N ARG A 217 10.52 18.86 7.19
CA ARG A 217 10.92 20.27 7.32
C ARG A 217 12.16 20.35 8.21
N LYS A 218 12.69 21.57 8.38
CA LYS A 218 13.65 21.91 9.43
C LYS A 218 13.21 21.36 10.79
N LEU A 219 14.16 20.80 11.52
CA LEU A 219 13.93 20.23 12.85
C LEU A 219 13.69 21.36 13.86
N GLY A 220 12.60 21.23 14.61
CA GLY A 220 12.34 22.00 15.81
C GLY A 220 13.25 21.55 16.97
N GLN A 221 13.26 22.32 18.05
CA GLN A 221 14.14 22.02 19.19
C GLN A 221 13.85 20.63 19.81
N GLU A 222 12.59 20.30 20.08
CA GLU A 222 12.21 19.01 20.66
C GLU A 222 12.60 17.81 19.77
N GLU A 223 12.49 17.95 18.45
CA GLU A 223 12.86 16.89 17.51
C GLU A 223 14.36 16.68 17.47
N ARG A 224 15.15 17.77 17.55
CA ARG A 224 16.62 17.67 17.65
C ARG A 224 17.04 16.98 18.94
N GLU A 225 16.54 17.47 20.08
CA GLU A 225 16.82 16.90 21.40
C GLU A 225 16.34 15.44 21.51
N GLY A 226 15.28 15.07 20.79
CA GLY A 226 14.87 13.69 20.62
C GLY A 226 15.91 12.88 19.87
N LEU A 227 16.25 13.29 18.65
CA LEU A 227 17.16 12.56 17.76
C LEU A 227 18.58 12.43 18.34
N GLU A 228 19.04 13.41 19.11
CA GLU A 228 20.31 13.37 19.86
C GLU A 228 20.36 12.27 20.93
N LYS A 229 19.21 11.74 21.36
CA LYS A 229 19.15 10.63 22.34
C LYS A 229 19.38 9.26 21.70
N ILE A 230 19.31 9.14 20.37
CA ILE A 230 19.55 7.86 19.69
C ILE A 230 21.01 7.48 19.90
N SER A 231 21.25 6.26 20.40
CA SER A 231 22.58 5.80 20.82
C SER A 231 23.55 5.65 19.65
N SER A 232 23.04 5.23 18.48
CA SER A 232 23.81 5.08 17.25
C SER A 232 22.92 5.35 16.04
N VAL A 233 23.42 6.18 15.11
CA VAL A 233 22.76 6.44 13.83
C VAL A 233 23.75 6.12 12.72
N THR A 234 23.32 5.30 11.75
CA THR A 234 24.06 5.05 10.52
C THR A 234 23.22 5.52 9.34
N VAL A 235 23.72 6.49 8.58
CA VAL A 235 23.04 7.02 7.41
C VAL A 235 23.67 6.43 6.16
N HIS A 236 22.89 5.66 5.41
CA HIS A 236 23.34 5.00 4.18
C HIS A 236 22.97 5.81 2.95
N ALA A 237 21.78 6.42 2.97
CA ALA A 237 21.29 7.34 1.96
C ALA A 237 20.20 8.21 2.59
N VAL A 238 19.92 9.37 2.03
CA VAL A 238 18.75 10.20 2.40
C VAL A 238 17.95 10.59 1.16
N ARG A 239 16.71 11.04 1.34
CA ARG A 239 15.85 11.37 0.19
C ARG A 239 16.48 12.38 -0.76
N GLY A 240 17.12 13.44 -0.23
CA GLY A 240 17.71 14.50 -1.02
C GLY A 240 18.71 15.37 -0.26
N LYS A 241 19.26 16.35 -0.96
CA LYS A 241 20.37 17.21 -0.49
C LYS A 241 19.96 18.08 0.69
N LEU A 242 18.73 18.59 0.72
CA LEU A 242 18.26 19.46 1.81
C LEU A 242 18.10 18.68 3.13
N THR A 243 17.64 17.43 3.07
CA THR A 243 17.64 16.54 4.23
C THR A 243 19.07 16.33 4.74
N ARG A 244 20.02 16.03 3.84
CA ARG A 244 21.43 15.84 4.21
C ARG A 244 21.99 17.08 4.92
N GLU A 245 21.84 18.25 4.32
CA GLU A 245 22.31 19.52 4.87
C GLU A 245 21.80 19.74 6.28
N LEU A 246 20.49 19.59 6.50
CA LEU A 246 19.91 19.77 7.84
C LEU A 246 20.38 18.74 8.86
N LEU A 247 20.58 17.47 8.48
CA LEU A 247 21.08 16.45 9.41
C LEU A 247 22.52 16.74 9.83
N ILE A 248 23.36 17.22 8.90
CA ILE A 248 24.73 17.66 9.21
C ILE A 248 24.70 18.91 10.08
N GLU A 249 23.98 19.95 9.67
CA GLU A 249 23.96 21.26 10.34
C GLU A 249 23.31 21.22 11.72
N GLN A 250 22.21 20.48 11.88
CA GLN A 250 21.41 20.51 13.10
C GLN A 250 21.74 19.40 14.08
N LEU A 251 22.34 18.29 13.64
CA LEU A 251 22.62 17.11 14.47
C LEU A 251 24.09 16.67 14.42
N GLY A 252 24.90 17.21 13.52
CA GLY A 252 26.30 16.79 13.35
C GLY A 252 26.46 15.35 12.86
N TRP A 253 25.42 14.77 12.24
CA TRP A 253 25.48 13.39 11.75
C TRP A 253 26.38 13.29 10.52
N ASP A 254 27.06 12.15 10.39
CA ASP A 254 27.74 11.78 9.15
C ASP A 254 26.70 11.29 8.13
N VAL A 255 26.63 11.95 6.98
CA VAL A 255 25.63 11.69 5.95
C VAL A 255 26.30 11.61 4.58
N PRO A 256 26.32 10.43 3.92
CA PRO A 256 26.97 10.26 2.63
C PRO A 256 26.23 11.02 1.51
N GLU A 257 26.92 11.28 0.41
CA GLU A 257 26.34 11.87 -0.80
C GLU A 257 25.63 10.83 -1.66
N ILE A 258 24.80 10.00 -1.01
CA ILE A 258 23.94 9.01 -1.65
C ILE A 258 22.50 9.45 -1.41
N TYR A 259 21.79 9.70 -2.50
CA TYR A 259 20.47 10.32 -2.47
C TYR A 259 19.41 9.47 -3.18
N GLY A 260 18.16 9.70 -2.79
CA GLY A 260 16.98 9.22 -3.48
C GLY A 260 15.97 8.58 -2.55
N ASP A 261 14.69 8.77 -2.87
CA ASP A 261 13.62 8.01 -2.23
C ASP A 261 13.63 6.57 -2.75
N PRO A 262 13.63 5.52 -1.89
CA PRO A 262 13.64 4.14 -2.34
C PRO A 262 12.44 3.76 -3.21
N ALA A 263 11.34 4.51 -3.19
CA ALA A 263 10.22 4.34 -4.11
C ALA A 263 10.60 4.52 -5.59
N LEU A 264 11.73 5.18 -5.89
CA LEU A 264 12.32 5.23 -7.25
C LEU A 264 12.78 3.85 -7.75
N LEU A 265 13.03 2.89 -6.84
CA LEU A 265 13.46 1.53 -7.18
C LEU A 265 12.28 0.60 -7.49
N CYS A 266 11.03 1.03 -7.27
CA CYS A 266 9.82 0.23 -7.52
C CYS A 266 9.79 -0.48 -8.90
N PRO A 267 10.20 0.13 -10.02
CA PRO A 267 10.21 -0.54 -11.33
C PRO A 267 11.10 -1.79 -11.40
N ARG A 268 12.07 -1.94 -10.49
CA ARG A 268 12.94 -3.14 -10.41
C ARG A 268 12.23 -4.34 -9.75
N PHE A 269 11.14 -4.10 -9.01
CA PHE A 269 10.44 -5.10 -8.19
C PHE A 269 8.97 -5.27 -8.55
N TYR A 270 8.39 -4.33 -9.31
CA TYR A 270 7.00 -4.40 -9.71
C TYR A 270 6.82 -3.98 -11.17
N THR A 271 6.17 -4.87 -11.94
CA THR A 271 5.68 -4.55 -13.27
C THR A 271 4.20 -4.19 -13.16
N PRO A 272 3.82 -2.95 -13.53
CA PRO A 272 2.44 -2.50 -13.54
C PRO A 272 1.54 -3.40 -14.37
N GLU A 273 0.35 -3.65 -13.86
CA GLU A 273 -0.71 -4.31 -14.61
C GLU A 273 -1.52 -3.25 -15.38
N PRO A 274 -2.16 -3.60 -16.51
CA PRO A 274 -3.05 -2.68 -17.22
C PRO A 274 -4.15 -2.12 -16.31
N ARG A 275 -4.47 -0.83 -16.50
CA ARG A 275 -5.50 -0.11 -15.74
C ARG A 275 -6.36 0.72 -16.69
N PRO A 276 -7.42 0.14 -17.31
CA PRO A 276 -8.23 0.82 -18.32
C PRO A 276 -8.84 2.16 -17.87
N GLN A 277 -9.07 2.33 -16.57
CA GLN A 277 -9.58 3.57 -16.00
C GLN A 277 -8.58 4.73 -16.08
N ALA A 278 -7.27 4.45 -16.07
CA ALA A 278 -6.18 5.44 -16.08
C ALA A 278 -5.41 5.47 -17.42
N GLU A 279 -5.48 4.39 -18.20
CA GLU A 279 -4.71 4.20 -19.42
C GLU A 279 -4.95 5.33 -20.43
N GLY A 280 -3.87 6.04 -20.77
CA GLY A 280 -3.89 7.15 -21.73
C GLY A 280 -4.57 8.44 -21.21
N LYS A 281 -4.97 8.50 -19.93
CA LYS A 281 -5.63 9.65 -19.32
C LYS A 281 -4.70 10.51 -18.50
N ILE A 282 -5.18 11.71 -18.15
CA ILE A 282 -4.57 12.53 -17.11
C ILE A 282 -5.02 11.95 -15.77
N SER A 283 -4.07 11.54 -14.94
CA SER A 283 -4.36 11.13 -13.57
C SER A 283 -4.07 12.26 -12.61
N PHE A 284 -5.03 12.53 -11.71
CA PHE A 284 -4.84 13.43 -10.59
C PHE A 284 -4.60 12.62 -9.30
N VAL A 285 -3.47 12.84 -8.64
CA VAL A 285 -3.10 12.17 -7.38
C VAL A 285 -3.18 13.20 -6.23
N PRO A 286 -4.37 13.42 -5.63
CA PRO A 286 -4.51 14.33 -4.52
C PRO A 286 -3.89 13.75 -3.24
N HIS A 287 -3.21 14.60 -2.46
CA HIS A 287 -2.83 14.23 -1.10
C HIS A 287 -4.09 13.95 -0.25
N PHE A 288 -4.02 13.01 0.70
CA PHE A 288 -5.19 12.60 1.49
C PHE A 288 -5.89 13.76 2.20
N LYS A 289 -5.14 14.76 2.70
CA LYS A 289 -5.72 15.96 3.34
C LYS A 289 -6.53 16.84 2.37
N HIS A 290 -6.20 16.80 1.08
CA HIS A 290 -6.95 17.52 0.05
C HIS A 290 -8.21 16.74 -0.34
N ILE A 291 -8.14 15.40 -0.35
CA ILE A 291 -9.33 14.54 -0.43
C ILE A 291 -10.26 14.91 0.72
N GLU A 292 -9.80 14.77 1.97
CA GLU A 292 -10.57 15.03 3.20
C GLU A 292 -11.16 16.45 3.29
N HIS A 293 -10.53 17.44 2.66
CA HIS A 293 -11.02 18.82 2.63
C HIS A 293 -12.27 18.96 1.77
N HIS A 294 -12.30 18.31 0.61
CA HIS A 294 -13.39 18.39 -0.36
C HIS A 294 -14.47 17.35 -0.16
N ALA A 295 -14.04 16.15 0.22
CA ALA A 295 -14.83 14.95 0.16
C ALA A 295 -14.41 13.97 1.27
N GLY A 296 -15.35 13.16 1.75
CA GLY A 296 -15.01 12.11 2.73
C GLY A 296 -14.08 11.03 2.17
N ASP A 297 -14.08 10.84 0.85
CA ASP A 297 -13.30 9.81 0.14
C ASP A 297 -13.00 10.21 -1.33
N ALA A 298 -12.14 9.43 -1.98
CA ALA A 298 -11.70 9.69 -3.35
C ALA A 298 -12.80 9.52 -4.41
N ALA A 299 -13.80 8.69 -4.17
CA ALA A 299 -14.90 8.50 -5.12
C ALA A 299 -15.81 9.73 -5.14
N ALA A 300 -16.11 10.29 -3.96
CA ALA A 300 -16.79 11.57 -3.84
C ALA A 300 -15.95 12.71 -4.43
N PHE A 301 -14.62 12.67 -4.28
CA PHE A 301 -13.72 13.62 -4.93
C PHE A 301 -13.78 13.52 -6.47
N GLN A 302 -13.70 12.31 -7.04
CA GLN A 302 -13.85 12.07 -8.48
C GLN A 302 -15.18 12.63 -9.00
N ASN A 303 -16.30 12.31 -8.34
CA ASN A 303 -17.60 12.84 -8.72
C ASN A 303 -17.64 14.38 -8.68
N ALA A 304 -16.95 14.99 -7.72
CA ALA A 304 -16.88 16.45 -7.62
C ALA A 304 -16.04 17.08 -8.74
N VAL A 305 -15.02 16.39 -9.24
CA VAL A 305 -14.27 16.77 -10.46
C VAL A 305 -15.18 16.60 -11.68
N ASP A 306 -15.75 15.42 -11.89
CA ASP A 306 -16.59 15.10 -13.07
C ASP A 306 -17.81 16.02 -13.23
N THR A 307 -18.35 16.55 -12.12
CA THR A 307 -19.48 17.48 -12.15
C THR A 307 -19.09 18.93 -12.41
N LYS A 308 -17.81 19.27 -12.25
CA LYS A 308 -17.30 20.63 -12.37
C LYS A 308 -16.36 20.83 -13.56
N THR A 309 -15.92 19.75 -14.20
CA THR A 309 -15.12 19.78 -15.43
C THR A 309 -15.69 18.80 -16.46
N GLU A 310 -15.57 19.15 -17.73
CA GLU A 310 -15.87 18.26 -18.86
C GLU A 310 -14.66 17.39 -19.26
N GLU A 311 -13.53 17.58 -18.58
CA GLU A 311 -12.28 16.87 -18.87
C GLU A 311 -12.29 15.44 -18.30
N ALA A 312 -11.81 14.48 -19.08
CA ALA A 312 -11.68 13.09 -18.65
C ALA A 312 -10.44 12.91 -17.75
N VAL A 313 -10.60 13.20 -16.46
CA VAL A 313 -9.55 13.07 -15.42
C VAL A 313 -9.79 11.84 -14.56
N HIS A 314 -8.74 11.09 -14.27
CA HIS A 314 -8.80 9.94 -13.35
C HIS A 314 -8.17 10.29 -11.99
N VAL A 315 -8.97 10.34 -10.94
CA VAL A 315 -8.54 10.59 -9.56
C VAL A 315 -8.02 9.30 -8.94
N VAL A 316 -6.75 9.30 -8.54
CA VAL A 316 -6.10 8.16 -7.90
C VAL A 316 -6.20 8.27 -6.38
N ASP A 317 -6.83 7.29 -5.74
CA ASP A 317 -6.94 7.25 -4.28
C ASP A 317 -5.64 6.78 -3.63
N VAL A 318 -4.93 7.71 -2.97
CA VAL A 318 -3.69 7.43 -2.24
C VAL A 318 -3.87 6.47 -1.06
N HIS A 319 -5.09 6.20 -0.61
CA HIS A 319 -5.37 5.22 0.45
C HIS A 319 -5.45 3.78 -0.06
N GLY A 320 -5.48 3.59 -1.38
CA GLY A 320 -5.66 2.29 -2.02
C GLY A 320 -4.49 1.32 -1.85
N ASP A 321 -4.64 0.15 -2.45
CA ASP A 321 -3.59 -0.85 -2.54
C ASP A 321 -2.34 -0.31 -3.25
N LEU A 322 -1.16 -0.62 -2.71
CA LEU A 322 0.12 -0.20 -3.25
C LEU A 322 0.28 -0.52 -4.75
N ARG A 323 -0.03 -1.76 -5.16
CA ARG A 323 0.16 -2.20 -6.55
C ARG A 323 -0.87 -1.57 -7.48
N ASP A 324 -2.10 -1.39 -7.00
CA ASP A 324 -3.15 -0.71 -7.77
C ASP A 324 -2.84 0.77 -7.99
N VAL A 325 -2.39 1.48 -6.97
CA VAL A 325 -2.07 2.90 -7.07
C VAL A 325 -0.87 3.11 -7.99
N ILE A 326 0.19 2.31 -7.81
CA ILE A 326 1.35 2.35 -8.71
C ILE A 326 0.93 2.07 -10.16
N SER A 327 0.12 1.04 -10.39
CA SER A 327 -0.33 0.70 -11.75
C SER A 327 -1.18 1.80 -12.40
N GLN A 328 -2.03 2.47 -11.62
CA GLN A 328 -2.82 3.59 -12.14
C GLN A 328 -1.92 4.76 -12.55
N ILE A 329 -0.96 5.13 -11.70
CA ILE A 329 0.00 6.20 -12.02
C ILE A 329 0.82 5.82 -13.25
N ALA A 330 1.39 4.61 -13.29
CA ALA A 330 2.24 4.14 -14.39
C ALA A 330 1.49 4.03 -15.73
N ALA A 331 0.18 3.74 -15.73
CA ALA A 331 -0.64 3.69 -16.94
C ALA A 331 -1.05 5.08 -17.46
N SER A 332 -0.82 6.14 -16.69
CA SER A 332 -1.28 7.49 -17.01
C SER A 332 -0.48 8.10 -18.15
N LYS A 333 -1.12 8.95 -18.96
CA LYS A 333 -0.43 9.79 -19.93
C LYS A 333 0.36 10.90 -19.24
N VAL A 334 -0.23 11.49 -18.21
CA VAL A 334 0.36 12.54 -17.36
C VAL A 334 -0.12 12.35 -15.92
N CYS A 335 0.75 12.59 -14.95
CA CYS A 335 0.42 12.60 -13.52
C CYS A 335 0.44 14.05 -12.97
N ILE A 336 -0.72 14.60 -12.62
CA ILE A 336 -0.81 15.83 -11.84
C ILE A 336 -0.93 15.43 -10.38
N SER A 337 -0.08 15.94 -9.48
CA SER A 337 -0.06 15.43 -8.11
C SER A 337 0.18 16.51 -7.07
N SER A 338 -0.65 16.51 -6.02
CA SER A 338 -0.36 17.23 -4.77
C SER A 338 0.24 16.31 -3.69
N SER A 339 0.41 15.02 -4.00
CA SER A 339 1.09 14.02 -3.17
C SER A 339 2.55 13.83 -3.60
N LEU A 340 3.50 13.87 -2.66
CA LEU A 340 4.92 13.65 -2.97
C LEU A 340 5.16 12.27 -3.58
N HIS A 341 4.62 11.20 -2.99
CA HIS A 341 4.78 9.85 -3.55
C HIS A 341 4.07 9.68 -4.89
N GLY A 342 3.04 10.49 -5.20
CA GLY A 342 2.45 10.51 -6.54
C GLY A 342 3.46 10.98 -7.60
N ILE A 343 4.26 12.00 -7.27
CA ILE A 343 5.35 12.51 -8.13
C ILE A 343 6.48 11.49 -8.21
N ILE A 344 6.93 10.94 -7.07
CA ILE A 344 8.05 9.98 -7.04
C ILE A 344 7.73 8.73 -7.86
N ILE A 345 6.51 8.19 -7.77
CA ILE A 345 6.11 7.04 -8.59
C ILE A 345 5.97 7.41 -10.07
N ALA A 346 5.42 8.57 -10.40
CA ALA A 346 5.38 9.03 -11.78
C ALA A 346 6.80 9.13 -12.38
N GLN A 347 7.73 9.74 -11.65
CA GLN A 347 9.14 9.81 -12.01
C GLN A 347 9.76 8.41 -12.20
N ALA A 348 9.51 7.49 -11.27
CA ALA A 348 10.07 6.14 -11.31
C ALA A 348 9.63 5.35 -12.55
N TYR A 349 8.36 5.47 -12.94
CA TYR A 349 7.76 4.76 -14.08
C TYR A 349 7.80 5.54 -15.40
N GLY A 350 8.49 6.68 -15.44
CA GLY A 350 8.67 7.48 -16.65
C GLY A 350 7.42 8.19 -17.14
N VAL A 351 6.49 8.52 -16.24
CA VAL A 351 5.26 9.27 -16.53
C VAL A 351 5.53 10.75 -16.31
N PRO A 352 5.37 11.62 -17.33
CA PRO A 352 5.49 13.07 -17.16
C PRO A 352 4.52 13.58 -16.09
N TRP A 353 4.98 14.55 -15.29
CA TRP A 353 4.23 15.00 -14.12
C TRP A 353 4.23 16.52 -13.94
N VAL A 354 3.24 16.99 -13.18
CA VAL A 354 3.11 18.38 -12.72
C VAL A 354 2.89 18.37 -11.23
N TRP A 355 3.69 19.16 -10.50
CA TRP A 355 3.48 19.35 -9.08
C TRP A 355 2.38 20.39 -8.82
N LEU A 356 1.30 19.95 -8.18
CA LEU A 356 0.23 20.82 -7.73
C LEU A 356 0.44 21.22 -6.26
N TYR A 357 0.69 22.50 -6.03
CA TYR A 357 0.95 23.07 -4.71
C TYR A 357 -0.26 23.86 -4.18
N ALA A 358 -0.74 23.51 -2.98
CA ALA A 358 -1.79 24.24 -2.27
C ALA A 358 -1.21 25.03 -1.08
N PRO A 359 -0.94 26.34 -1.22
CA PRO A 359 -0.34 27.13 -0.15
C PRO A 359 -1.30 27.36 1.02
N ASP A 360 -2.61 27.44 0.76
CA ASP A 360 -3.70 27.63 1.74
C ASP A 360 -4.01 26.36 2.55
N ARG A 361 -3.56 25.18 2.09
CA ARG A 361 -3.78 23.89 2.75
C ARG A 361 -2.51 23.05 2.82
N ASN A 362 -1.52 23.54 3.56
CA ASN A 362 -0.24 22.86 3.74
C ASN A 362 -0.40 21.40 4.26
N ILE A 363 0.18 20.45 3.53
CA ILE A 363 0.12 19.02 3.83
C ILE A 363 1.21 18.52 4.80
N GLY A 364 1.84 19.46 5.52
CA GLY A 364 2.98 19.21 6.39
C GLY A 364 4.29 19.43 5.63
N GLY A 365 5.19 20.20 6.24
CA GLY A 365 6.50 20.49 5.65
C GLY A 365 6.54 21.66 4.67
N ALA A 366 5.39 22.29 4.37
CA ALA A 366 5.27 23.24 3.26
C ALA A 366 5.82 22.61 1.96
N ARG A 367 6.74 23.29 1.30
CA ARG A 367 7.41 22.83 0.09
C ARG A 367 8.62 21.93 0.37
N PHE A 368 9.18 21.97 1.59
CA PHE A 368 10.49 21.39 1.90
C PHE A 368 10.65 19.94 1.42
N LYS A 369 9.68 19.06 1.72
CA LYS A 369 9.80 17.64 1.32
C LYS A 369 9.79 17.42 -0.20
N PHE A 370 9.16 18.34 -0.94
CA PHE A 370 9.14 18.33 -2.40
C PHE A 370 10.45 18.89 -2.94
N ASP A 371 10.87 20.06 -2.45
CA ASP A 371 12.13 20.70 -2.85
C ASP A 371 13.33 19.77 -2.55
N ASP A 372 13.28 19.04 -1.43
CA ASP A 372 14.28 18.02 -1.09
C ASP A 372 14.30 16.87 -2.10
N PHE A 373 13.15 16.36 -2.53
CA PHE A 373 13.12 15.39 -3.62
C PHE A 373 13.61 16.01 -4.95
N PHE A 374 13.20 17.23 -5.29
CA PHE A 374 13.62 17.89 -6.52
C PHE A 374 15.12 18.13 -6.57
N SER A 375 15.80 18.27 -5.43
CA SER A 375 17.26 18.36 -5.36
C SER A 375 18.00 17.13 -5.94
N THR A 376 17.28 16.01 -6.15
CA THR A 376 17.76 14.79 -6.81
C THR A 376 17.60 14.80 -8.33
N LEU A 377 16.90 15.79 -8.89
CA LEU A 377 16.75 15.99 -10.33
C LEU A 377 18.01 16.67 -10.88
N ALA A 378 18.32 16.42 -12.14
CA ALA A 378 19.45 17.06 -12.83
C ALA A 378 19.24 18.58 -12.97
N ASP A 379 17.99 19.01 -13.17
CA ASP A 379 17.61 20.42 -13.27
C ASP A 379 16.34 20.69 -12.44
N PRO A 380 16.48 21.00 -11.13
CA PRO A 380 15.35 21.24 -10.24
C PRO A 380 14.54 22.50 -10.60
N GLU A 381 15.10 23.45 -11.35
CA GLU A 381 14.42 24.71 -11.72
C GLU A 381 13.38 24.49 -12.82
N THR A 382 13.51 23.39 -13.58
CA THR A 382 12.59 23.01 -14.66
C THR A 382 11.36 22.24 -14.18
N VAL A 383 11.18 22.09 -12.87
CA VAL A 383 10.03 21.38 -12.31
C VAL A 383 8.73 22.08 -12.71
N ALA A 384 7.93 21.39 -13.54
CA ALA A 384 6.59 21.80 -13.88
C ALA A 384 5.73 21.87 -12.60
N SER A 385 5.26 23.06 -12.25
CA SER A 385 4.46 23.25 -11.06
C SER A 385 3.34 24.26 -11.27
N HIS A 386 2.24 24.05 -10.54
CA HIS A 386 1.10 24.93 -10.52
C HIS A 386 0.68 25.17 -9.07
N SER A 387 0.42 26.42 -8.72
CA SER A 387 -0.08 26.80 -7.40
C SER A 387 -1.54 27.20 -7.51
N ALA A 388 -2.39 26.58 -6.70
CA ALA A 388 -3.82 26.90 -6.63
C ALA A 388 -4.31 26.70 -5.19
N SER A 389 -5.38 27.38 -4.79
CA SER A 389 -6.05 27.06 -3.54
C SER A 389 -6.57 25.62 -3.57
N VAL A 390 -6.71 24.99 -2.42
CA VAL A 390 -7.27 23.63 -2.38
C VAL A 390 -8.66 23.62 -3.02
N ASP A 391 -9.47 24.65 -2.83
CA ASP A 391 -10.85 24.71 -3.35
C ASP A 391 -10.91 24.67 -4.88
N GLU A 392 -9.93 25.27 -5.55
CA GLU A 392 -9.80 25.31 -7.00
C GLU A 392 -9.46 23.94 -7.61
N PHE A 393 -8.99 22.96 -6.82
CA PHE A 393 -8.58 21.64 -7.33
C PHE A 393 -9.67 20.92 -8.10
N LEU A 394 -10.95 21.19 -7.81
CA LEU A 394 -12.07 20.54 -8.50
C LEU A 394 -12.39 21.17 -9.87
N THR A 395 -11.83 22.34 -10.17
CA THR A 395 -12.12 23.15 -11.36
C THR A 395 -10.86 23.50 -12.15
N LEU A 396 -9.72 22.86 -11.85
CA LEU A 396 -8.48 23.13 -12.56
C LEU A 396 -8.62 22.76 -14.05
N PRO A 397 -7.97 23.51 -14.95
CA PRO A 397 -7.88 23.15 -16.35
C PRO A 397 -6.83 22.05 -16.53
N PHE A 398 -7.13 20.81 -16.14
CA PHE A 398 -6.16 19.71 -16.10
C PHE A 398 -5.54 19.44 -17.48
N ALA A 399 -6.27 19.60 -18.57
CA ALA A 399 -5.74 19.49 -19.93
C ALA A 399 -4.62 20.51 -20.18
N GLN A 400 -4.82 21.78 -19.83
CA GLN A 400 -3.82 22.84 -19.96
C GLN A 400 -2.63 22.61 -19.03
N LEU A 401 -2.88 22.14 -17.81
CA LEU A 401 -1.80 21.78 -16.89
C LEU A 401 -0.97 20.62 -17.44
N ALA A 402 -1.60 19.62 -18.06
CA ALA A 402 -0.93 18.47 -18.62
C ALA A 402 0.00 18.82 -19.80
N GLU A 403 -0.25 19.93 -20.51
CA GLU A 403 0.65 20.45 -21.55
C GLU A 403 1.99 20.92 -20.98
N GLN A 404 2.04 21.28 -19.69
CA GLN A 404 3.25 21.70 -18.99
C GLN A 404 4.02 20.53 -18.40
N ALA A 405 3.45 19.32 -18.44
CA ALA A 405 4.04 18.15 -17.80
C ALA A 405 5.42 17.83 -18.37
N ALA A 406 6.36 17.56 -17.47
CA ALA A 406 7.72 17.19 -17.82
C ALA A 406 8.11 15.90 -17.11
N LEU A 407 9.11 15.21 -17.66
CA LEU A 407 9.83 14.13 -16.97
C LEU A 407 11.29 14.57 -16.83
N PRO A 408 11.63 15.34 -15.78
CA PRO A 408 13.01 15.77 -15.56
C PRO A 408 13.94 14.57 -15.40
N ALA A 409 15.17 14.68 -15.91
CA ALA A 409 16.17 13.63 -15.70
C ALA A 409 16.56 13.55 -14.22
N LEU A 410 16.76 12.33 -13.70
CA LEU A 410 17.35 12.13 -12.38
C LEU A 410 18.84 12.53 -12.42
N GLY A 411 19.28 13.30 -11.45
CA GLY A 411 20.67 13.68 -11.22
C GLY A 411 21.38 12.77 -10.19
N ILE A 412 20.84 11.58 -9.96
CA ILE A 412 21.30 10.61 -8.96
C ILE A 412 21.47 9.22 -9.58
N ASP A 413 22.31 8.40 -8.97
CA ASP A 413 22.54 7.01 -9.37
C ASP A 413 21.65 6.07 -8.54
N LEU A 414 20.67 5.43 -9.21
CA LEU A 414 19.76 4.48 -8.58
C LEU A 414 20.45 3.16 -8.20
N ASP A 415 21.55 2.78 -8.87
CA ASP A 415 22.36 1.64 -8.47
C ASP A 415 23.13 1.94 -7.19
N ALA A 416 23.70 3.15 -7.06
CA ALA A 416 24.31 3.59 -5.80
C ALA A 416 23.29 3.60 -4.65
N LEU A 417 22.07 4.10 -4.88
CA LEU A 417 20.99 4.05 -3.89
C LEU A 417 20.66 2.61 -3.47
N GLN A 418 20.48 1.69 -4.42
CA GLN A 418 20.18 0.30 -4.10
C GLN A 418 21.35 -0.39 -3.38
N ASN A 419 22.60 -0.15 -3.82
CA ASN A 419 23.79 -0.75 -3.23
C ASN A 419 24.06 -0.26 -1.80
N ALA A 420 23.55 0.92 -1.44
CA ALA A 420 23.59 1.44 -0.07
C ALA A 420 22.58 0.78 0.87
N PHE A 421 21.71 -0.11 0.39
CA PHE A 421 20.72 -0.79 1.23
C PHE A 421 21.39 -1.60 2.35
N PRO A 422 21.05 -1.38 3.65
CA PRO A 422 21.85 -1.91 4.75
C PRO A 422 21.51 -3.35 5.18
N LEU A 423 20.38 -3.89 4.73
CA LEU A 423 19.87 -5.15 5.23
C LEU A 423 20.32 -6.33 4.37
N GLN A 424 20.79 -7.38 5.02
CA GLN A 424 21.09 -8.65 4.38
C GLN A 424 19.82 -9.45 4.08
N SER A 425 19.85 -10.22 2.99
CA SER A 425 18.81 -11.18 2.66
C SER A 425 18.68 -12.27 3.72
N ALA A 426 17.46 -12.76 3.93
CA ALA A 426 17.17 -13.90 4.77
C ALA A 426 17.85 -15.16 4.21
N LYS A 427 18.44 -15.98 5.09
CA LYS A 427 18.92 -17.33 4.72
C LYS A 427 17.76 -18.22 4.25
N ASN A 428 16.59 -18.06 4.87
CA ASN A 428 15.35 -18.77 4.53
C ASN A 428 14.21 -17.74 4.35
N PRO A 429 14.04 -17.17 3.14
CA PRO A 429 13.06 -16.12 2.87
C PRO A 429 11.65 -16.49 3.32
N VAL A 430 10.97 -15.53 3.96
CA VAL A 430 9.53 -15.65 4.21
C VAL A 430 8.84 -15.48 2.86
N ALA A 431 8.25 -16.56 2.35
CA ALA A 431 7.41 -16.48 1.16
C ALA A 431 6.34 -15.38 1.37
N PRO A 432 5.95 -14.65 0.31
CA PRO A 432 4.79 -13.76 0.37
C PRO A 432 3.63 -14.51 1.01
N LEU A 433 2.90 -13.87 1.91
CA LEU A 433 1.79 -14.49 2.62
C LEU A 433 0.80 -15.07 1.61
N GLN A 434 0.88 -16.39 1.45
CA GLN A 434 0.03 -17.22 0.64
C GLN A 434 -0.38 -18.35 1.59
N PRO A 435 -1.68 -18.57 1.84
CA PRO A 435 -2.09 -19.73 2.63
C PRO A 435 -1.47 -21.00 2.01
N ARG A 436 -1.12 -21.98 2.85
CA ARG A 436 -0.33 -23.19 2.51
C ARG A 436 -0.91 -24.12 1.42
N PHE A 437 -1.89 -23.66 0.65
CA PHE A 437 -2.45 -24.33 -0.51
C PHE A 437 -2.36 -23.37 -1.70
N ARG A 438 -1.75 -23.79 -2.80
CA ARG A 438 -1.86 -23.08 -4.08
C ARG A 438 -3.32 -23.10 -4.52
N TRP A 439 -3.99 -21.97 -4.36
CA TRP A 439 -5.29 -21.73 -4.97
C TRP A 439 -5.04 -21.20 -6.37
N ASN A 440 -5.91 -21.55 -7.30
CA ASN A 440 -5.78 -21.16 -8.70
C ASN A 440 -5.46 -19.66 -8.75
N LYS A 441 -4.44 -19.33 -9.55
CA LYS A 441 -4.16 -17.99 -10.06
C LYS A 441 -5.46 -17.17 -10.05
N ILE A 442 -5.45 -15.98 -9.46
CA ILE A 442 -6.25 -14.86 -9.99
C ILE A 442 -6.08 -14.98 -11.51
N SER A 443 -7.16 -15.28 -12.23
CA SER A 443 -7.09 -16.10 -13.45
C SER A 443 -5.96 -15.64 -14.38
N ALA A 444 -5.09 -16.59 -14.72
CA ALA A 444 -4.09 -16.38 -15.74
C ALA A 444 -4.68 -16.28 -17.16
N GLU A 445 -6.00 -16.18 -17.32
CA GLU A 445 -6.60 -15.92 -18.62
C GLU A 445 -6.24 -14.53 -19.15
N GLU A 446 -6.02 -13.54 -18.27
CA GLU A 446 -5.46 -12.25 -18.70
C GLU A 446 -3.94 -12.29 -18.89
N ARG A 447 -3.20 -13.11 -18.11
CA ARG A 447 -1.76 -13.33 -18.34
C ARG A 447 -1.44 -14.18 -19.58
N PHE A 448 -2.32 -15.08 -19.99
CA PHE A 448 -2.12 -16.00 -21.12
C PHE A 448 -2.48 -15.37 -22.48
N MET A 449 -3.47 -14.47 -22.51
CA MET A 449 -3.84 -13.75 -23.74
C MET A 449 -2.86 -12.62 -24.11
N ALA A 450 -1.98 -12.22 -23.18
CA ALA A 450 -0.82 -11.38 -23.48
C ALA A 450 0.26 -12.16 -24.28
N ASP A 451 0.53 -13.42 -23.93
CA ASP A 451 1.61 -14.20 -24.56
C ASP A 451 1.24 -14.78 -25.93
N VAL A 452 -0.02 -15.17 -26.16
CA VAL A 452 -0.47 -15.71 -27.47
C VAL A 452 -0.52 -14.63 -28.55
N ARG A 453 -0.80 -13.36 -28.20
CA ARG A 453 -0.80 -12.24 -29.16
C ARG A 453 0.60 -11.68 -29.44
N ALA A 454 1.53 -11.78 -28.47
CA ALA A 454 2.93 -11.47 -28.69
C ALA A 454 3.64 -12.52 -29.56
N ALA A 455 3.29 -13.81 -29.43
CA ALA A 455 3.85 -14.89 -30.25
C ALA A 455 3.32 -14.93 -31.70
N TYR A 456 2.10 -14.43 -31.97
CA TYR A 456 1.50 -14.47 -33.32
C TYR A 456 1.99 -13.36 -34.27
N ARG A 457 2.58 -12.27 -33.75
CA ARG A 457 3.15 -11.18 -34.56
C ARG A 457 4.63 -11.37 -34.96
N ILE A 458 5.22 -12.52 -34.60
CA ILE A 458 6.49 -13.01 -35.16
C ILE A 458 6.23 -13.91 -36.40
N ALA A 459 4.98 -14.32 -36.66
CA ALA A 459 4.69 -15.45 -37.56
C ALA A 459 3.97 -15.10 -38.89
N HIS A 460 3.67 -13.83 -39.16
CA HIS A 460 3.12 -13.41 -40.47
C HIS A 460 3.93 -12.18 -40.92
N PRO A 461 4.85 -12.35 -41.89
CA PRO A 461 6.00 -11.47 -42.10
C PRO A 461 5.64 -10.03 -42.50
#